data_AF-A0A2N1HWN9-F1
#
_entry.id   AF-A0A2N1HWN9-F1
#
_cell.length_a   1.000
_cell.length_b   1.000
_cell.length_c   1.000
_cell.angle_alpha   90.00
_cell.angle_beta   90.00
_cell.angle_gamma   90.00
#
_symmetry.space_group_name_H-M   'P 1'
#
loop_
_entity.id
_entity.type
_entity.pdbx_description
1 polymer ?
#
loop_
_entity_poly.entity_id
_entity_poly.type
_entity_poly.pdbx_seq_one_letter_code
_entity_poly.pdbx_strand_id
1 'polypeptide(L)'
;MGNVRFLLLSLLLSSASIANSALLDSSDGMIYDNVLGIIWLADANYAKTSGYDDDGRMSFDEANIWAEQLSYGGFDDWRLHKVAQPNDTCENGVGYDYDCIQNELAYMFMINLGFKDIPQPVTSYTLNENYYLFQNIKLTVQYWSGTLMIPSTAEFGYYTTGLG
;
A
#
# COMPACT_ATOMS: atom_id res chain seq x y z
N MET A 1 2.19 -10.72 -68.97
CA MET A 1 3.22 -10.49 -67.94
C MET A 1 2.50 -10.01 -66.68
N GLY A 2 2.50 -10.83 -65.62
CA GLY A 2 1.73 -10.58 -64.40
C GLY A 2 2.49 -9.71 -63.41
N ASN A 3 1.77 -8.77 -62.78
CA ASN A 3 2.30 -7.81 -61.82
C ASN A 3 2.59 -8.48 -60.47
N VAL A 4 3.82 -8.38 -59.95
CA VAL A 4 4.17 -8.82 -58.59
C VAL A 4 3.98 -7.66 -57.63
N ARG A 5 3.07 -7.80 -56.66
CA ARG A 5 2.87 -6.84 -55.57
C ARG A 5 3.68 -7.30 -54.36
N PHE A 6 4.68 -6.53 -53.95
CA PHE A 6 5.39 -6.73 -52.68
C PHE A 6 4.55 -6.14 -51.54
N LEU A 7 4.10 -6.98 -50.61
CA LEU A 7 3.55 -6.55 -49.33
C LEU A 7 4.73 -6.35 -48.36
N LEU A 8 5.02 -5.09 -48.03
CA LEU A 8 5.92 -4.72 -46.94
C LEU A 8 5.19 -4.95 -45.62
N LEU A 9 5.61 -5.98 -44.87
CA LEU A 9 5.22 -6.14 -43.47
C LEU A 9 6.00 -5.13 -42.63
N SER A 10 5.38 -3.99 -42.31
CA SER A 10 5.91 -3.03 -41.33
C SER A 10 5.74 -3.62 -39.93
N LEU A 11 6.83 -4.13 -39.35
CA LEU A 11 6.88 -4.56 -37.95
C LEU A 11 6.79 -3.30 -37.07
N LEU A 12 5.58 -3.01 -36.57
CA LEU A 12 5.35 -1.99 -35.55
C LEU A 12 6.05 -2.45 -34.26
N LEU A 13 7.26 -1.94 -34.04
CA LEU A 13 7.95 -2.06 -32.76
C LEU A 13 7.27 -1.09 -31.80
N SER A 14 6.17 -1.53 -31.19
CA SER A 14 5.56 -0.82 -30.07
C SER A 14 6.59 -0.81 -28.94
N SER A 15 7.25 0.32 -28.72
CA SER A 15 7.97 0.57 -27.48
C SER A 15 6.92 0.51 -26.37
N ALA A 16 6.80 -0.66 -25.74
CA ALA A 16 6.12 -0.77 -24.47
C ALA A 16 6.84 0.17 -23.53
N SER A 17 6.18 1.28 -23.18
CA SER A 17 6.55 2.04 -22.01
C SER A 17 6.72 1.01 -20.90
N ILE A 18 7.90 0.91 -20.31
CA ILE A 18 8.07 0.17 -19.08
C ILE A 18 7.24 0.96 -18.08
N ALA A 19 5.97 0.58 -17.89
CA ALA A 19 5.25 0.99 -16.71
C ALA A 19 6.11 0.45 -15.57
N ASN A 20 6.72 1.35 -14.79
CA ASN A 20 7.25 0.95 -13.49
C ASN A 20 6.02 0.55 -12.70
N SER A 21 5.64 -0.72 -12.80
CA SER A 21 4.62 -1.29 -11.93
C SER A 21 5.21 -1.21 -10.54
N ALA A 22 4.74 -0.26 -9.73
CA ALA A 22 5.22 -0.11 -8.36
C ALA A 22 4.99 -1.40 -7.56
N LEU A 23 3.92 -2.13 -7.90
CA LEU A 23 3.48 -3.34 -7.23
C LEU A 23 3.49 -4.53 -8.19
N LEU A 24 3.96 -5.67 -7.70
CA LEU A 24 4.03 -6.93 -8.42
C LEU A 24 3.40 -8.04 -7.57
N ASP A 25 2.36 -8.69 -8.09
CA ASP A 25 1.72 -9.84 -7.43
C ASP A 25 2.67 -11.04 -7.44
N SER A 26 2.94 -11.62 -6.26
CA SER A 26 3.79 -12.80 -6.12
C SER A 26 3.00 -14.11 -6.06
N SER A 27 1.70 -14.12 -6.38
CA SER A 27 0.77 -15.26 -6.45
C SER A 27 0.46 -15.99 -5.12
N ASP A 28 1.19 -15.70 -4.05
CA ASP A 28 1.04 -16.33 -2.72
C ASP A 28 0.41 -15.41 -1.68
N GLY A 29 -0.48 -14.50 -2.12
CA GLY A 29 -1.10 -13.52 -1.22
C GLY A 29 -0.13 -12.45 -0.71
N MET A 30 0.98 -12.24 -1.43
CA MET A 30 1.96 -11.20 -1.16
C MET A 30 2.15 -10.31 -2.39
N ILE A 31 2.38 -9.01 -2.15
CA ILE A 31 2.58 -8.00 -3.18
C ILE A 31 3.94 -7.35 -2.97
N TYR A 32 4.86 -7.52 -3.92
CA TYR A 32 6.18 -6.88 -3.86
C TYR A 32 6.10 -5.43 -4.34
N ASP A 33 6.54 -4.50 -3.51
CA ASP A 33 6.71 -3.09 -3.83
C ASP A 33 8.16 -2.83 -4.25
N ASN A 34 8.39 -2.59 -5.53
CA ASN A 34 9.74 -2.39 -6.06
C ASN A 34 10.29 -0.98 -5.84
N VAL A 35 9.44 -0.03 -5.42
CA VAL A 35 9.87 1.35 -5.12
C VAL A 35 10.35 1.42 -3.67
N LEU A 36 9.59 0.84 -2.75
CA LEU A 36 9.94 0.78 -1.33
C LEU A 36 10.89 -0.37 -0.99
N GLY A 37 10.99 -1.39 -1.86
CA GLY A 37 11.83 -2.56 -1.64
C GLY A 37 11.32 -3.46 -0.51
N ILE A 38 9.99 -3.54 -0.35
CA ILE A 38 9.32 -4.32 0.70
C ILE A 38 8.22 -5.21 0.11
N ILE A 39 7.76 -6.18 0.89
CA ILE A 39 6.64 -7.06 0.53
C ILE A 39 5.47 -6.72 1.45
N TRP A 40 4.28 -6.58 0.86
CA TRP A 40 3.03 -6.40 1.56
C TRP A 40 2.24 -7.70 1.61
N LEU A 41 1.49 -7.93 2.68
CA LEU A 41 0.38 -8.88 2.62
C LEU A 41 -0.70 -8.30 1.69
N ALA A 42 -1.23 -9.13 0.80
CA ALA A 42 -2.36 -8.75 -0.04
C ALA A 42 -3.63 -8.54 0.79
N ASP A 43 -3.77 -9.24 1.91
CA ASP A 43 -4.88 -9.05 2.85
C ASP A 43 -4.56 -7.99 3.90
N ALA A 44 -5.19 -6.81 3.77
CA ALA A 44 -4.97 -5.68 4.66
C ALA A 44 -5.60 -5.85 6.06
N ASN A 45 -6.33 -6.95 6.31
CA ASN A 45 -6.85 -7.33 7.63
C ASN A 45 -6.50 -8.78 7.97
N TYR A 46 -5.25 -9.18 7.69
CA TYR A 46 -4.82 -10.57 7.82
C TYR A 46 -4.89 -11.10 9.26
N ALA A 47 -4.74 -10.25 10.29
CA ALA A 47 -4.94 -10.65 11.68
C ALA A 47 -6.34 -11.26 11.90
N LYS A 48 -7.36 -10.69 11.25
CA LYS A 48 -8.71 -11.23 11.28
C LYS A 48 -8.87 -12.50 10.45
N THR A 49 -8.44 -12.45 9.19
CA THR A 49 -8.74 -13.54 8.25
C THR A 49 -7.91 -14.80 8.50
N SER A 50 -6.75 -14.67 9.15
CA SER A 50 -5.97 -15.80 9.68
C SER A 50 -6.59 -16.42 10.94
N GLY A 51 -7.53 -15.73 11.60
CA GLY A 51 -8.13 -16.16 12.87
C GLY A 51 -7.26 -15.87 14.10
N TYR A 52 -6.26 -14.98 13.98
CA TYR A 52 -5.47 -14.52 15.13
C TYR A 52 -6.31 -13.61 16.04
N ASP A 53 -7.11 -12.72 15.46
CA ASP A 53 -8.02 -11.83 16.16
C ASP A 53 -9.44 -11.92 15.57
N ASP A 54 -10.48 -11.76 16.38
CA ASP A 54 -11.87 -11.98 15.94
C ASP A 54 -12.38 -10.89 14.98
N ASP A 55 -11.93 -9.64 15.15
CA ASP A 55 -12.42 -8.50 14.35
C ASP A 55 -11.31 -7.69 13.67
N GLY A 56 -10.05 -8.01 13.94
CA GLY A 56 -8.84 -7.36 13.44
C GLY A 56 -8.41 -6.14 14.25
N ARG A 57 -9.05 -5.87 15.40
CA ARG A 57 -8.77 -4.70 16.23
C ARG A 57 -8.01 -5.12 17.48
N MET A 58 -6.72 -4.82 17.47
CA MET A 58 -5.79 -5.13 18.55
C MET A 58 -5.42 -3.86 19.33
N SER A 59 -4.72 -3.97 20.45
CA SER A 59 -3.90 -2.87 20.97
C SER A 59 -2.62 -2.70 20.12
N PHE A 60 -1.89 -1.60 20.32
CA PHE A 60 -0.60 -1.41 19.64
C PHE A 60 0.39 -2.53 19.96
N ASP A 61 0.50 -2.94 21.22
CA ASP A 61 1.41 -4.01 21.64
C ASP A 61 1.00 -5.35 21.01
N GLU A 62 -0.29 -5.69 21.03
CA GLU A 62 -0.80 -6.92 20.40
C GLU A 62 -0.57 -6.93 18.89
N ALA A 63 -0.72 -5.80 18.21
CA ALA A 63 -0.48 -5.70 16.77
C ALA A 63 1.01 -5.86 16.40
N ASN A 64 1.93 -5.35 17.23
CA ASN A 64 3.37 -5.57 17.03
C ASN A 64 3.74 -7.02 17.31
N ILE A 65 3.25 -7.61 18.41
CA ILE A 65 3.48 -9.03 18.73
C ILE A 65 2.95 -9.93 17.60
N TRP A 66 1.75 -9.65 17.09
CA TRP A 66 1.18 -10.39 15.97
C TRP A 66 2.09 -10.38 14.74
N ALA A 67 2.57 -9.18 14.36
CA ALA A 67 3.41 -9.03 13.19
C ALA A 67 4.77 -9.75 13.38
N GLU A 68 5.39 -9.63 14.56
CA GLU A 68 6.67 -10.27 14.88
C GLU A 68 6.60 -11.80 14.91
N GLN A 69 5.44 -12.38 15.21
CA GLN A 69 5.23 -13.84 15.25
C GLN A 69 4.75 -14.42 13.91
N LEU A 70 4.40 -13.57 12.95
CA LEU A 70 3.83 -14.01 11.70
C LEU A 70 4.89 -14.73 10.85
N SER A 71 4.57 -15.96 10.42
CA SER A 71 5.30 -16.68 9.39
C SER A 71 4.37 -16.90 8.20
N TYR A 72 4.61 -16.20 7.10
CA TYR A 72 3.77 -16.23 5.91
C TYR A 72 4.61 -16.15 4.63
N GLY A 73 4.23 -16.91 3.60
CA GLY A 73 4.90 -16.88 2.30
C GLY A 73 6.39 -17.27 2.33
N GLY A 74 6.85 -17.97 3.36
CA GLY A 74 8.26 -18.33 3.56
C GLY A 74 9.10 -17.28 4.27
N PHE A 75 8.49 -16.20 4.77
CA PHE A 75 9.13 -15.13 5.54
C PHE A 75 8.61 -15.12 6.98
N ASP A 76 9.49 -14.83 7.93
CA ASP A 76 9.24 -14.73 9.37
C ASP A 76 9.67 -13.38 9.97
N ASP A 77 10.04 -12.42 9.12
CA ASP A 77 10.50 -11.07 9.48
C ASP A 77 9.44 -10.00 9.20
N TRP A 78 8.16 -10.38 9.31
CA TRP A 78 7.04 -9.47 9.12
C TRP A 78 7.00 -8.38 10.19
N ARG A 79 6.53 -7.20 9.79
CA ARG A 79 6.35 -6.05 10.68
C ARG A 79 5.19 -5.19 10.22
N LEU A 80 4.67 -4.39 11.13
CA LEU A 80 3.78 -3.29 10.76
C LEU A 80 4.55 -2.24 9.94
N HIS A 81 3.80 -1.48 9.14
CA HIS A 81 4.36 -0.37 8.38
C HIS A 81 4.93 0.70 9.31
N LYS A 82 6.01 1.33 8.88
CA LYS A 82 6.65 2.42 9.61
C LYS A 82 6.12 3.74 9.10
N VAL A 83 5.79 4.63 10.02
CA VAL A 83 5.67 6.04 9.67
C VAL A 83 7.00 6.75 9.84
N ALA A 84 7.22 7.79 9.05
CA ALA A 84 8.30 8.73 9.32
C ALA A 84 8.00 9.47 10.64
N GLN A 85 9.00 9.63 11.50
CA GLN A 85 8.92 10.57 12.63
C GLN A 85 8.57 11.97 12.10
N PRO A 86 7.89 12.85 12.88
CA PRO A 86 7.54 14.20 12.47
C PRO A 86 8.70 14.85 11.71
N ASN A 87 8.48 15.09 10.42
CA ASN A 87 9.44 15.77 9.57
C ASN A 87 8.80 17.05 9.06
N ASP A 88 9.64 18.01 8.72
CA ASP A 88 9.29 19.33 8.19
C ASP A 88 8.71 19.28 6.76
N THR A 89 8.58 18.09 6.18
CA THR A 89 8.09 17.90 4.81
C THR A 89 6.66 17.41 4.70
N CYS A 90 6.01 17.07 5.83
CA CYS A 90 4.58 16.76 5.88
C CYS A 90 3.84 18.04 6.26
N GLU A 91 2.80 18.41 5.52
CA GLU A 91 2.12 19.73 5.52
C GLU A 91 1.63 20.10 6.92
N ASN A 92 1.22 19.11 7.72
CA ASN A 92 0.78 19.29 9.10
C ASN A 92 1.84 18.91 10.16
N GLY A 93 3.06 18.52 9.75
CA GLY A 93 4.12 18.06 10.63
C GLY A 93 3.83 16.73 11.35
N VAL A 94 2.72 16.07 11.01
CA VAL A 94 2.30 14.79 11.58
C VAL A 94 2.65 13.69 10.58
N GLY A 95 3.59 12.80 10.94
CA GLY A 95 4.11 11.74 10.06
C GLY A 95 3.09 10.68 9.58
N TYR A 96 1.85 10.78 10.05
CA TYR A 96 0.75 9.84 9.86
C TYR A 96 -0.33 10.37 8.91
N ASP A 97 -0.18 11.62 8.45
CA ASP A 97 -1.13 12.26 7.57
C ASP A 97 -0.93 11.79 6.12
N TYR A 98 -1.99 11.85 5.32
CA TYR A 98 -2.04 11.26 3.99
C TYR A 98 -1.04 11.90 3.03
N ASP A 99 -0.74 13.18 3.21
CA ASP A 99 0.21 13.97 2.45
C ASP A 99 1.68 13.59 2.72
N CYS A 100 1.93 12.82 3.79
CA CYS A 100 3.25 12.40 4.23
C CYS A 100 3.77 11.18 3.46
N ILE A 101 3.94 11.29 2.14
CA ILE A 101 4.31 10.18 1.23
C ILE A 101 5.64 9.47 1.52
N GLN A 102 6.40 9.92 2.51
CA GLN A 102 7.60 9.23 3.01
C GLN A 102 7.27 8.07 3.96
N ASN A 103 6.02 8.00 4.43
CA ASN A 103 5.47 6.87 5.16
C ASN A 103 5.12 5.74 4.17
N GLU A 104 5.46 4.50 4.51
CA GLU A 104 5.25 3.33 3.65
C GLU A 104 3.78 3.16 3.25
N LEU A 105 2.86 3.32 4.21
CA LEU A 105 1.44 3.18 3.96
C LEU A 105 0.83 4.44 3.31
N ALA A 106 1.37 5.63 3.61
CA ALA A 106 0.99 6.84 2.87
C ALA A 106 1.37 6.75 1.40
N TYR A 107 2.58 6.27 1.10
CA TYR A 107 3.04 6.00 -0.26
C TYR A 107 2.14 4.97 -0.94
N MET A 108 1.79 3.89 -0.24
CA MET A 108 0.84 2.90 -0.72
C MET A 108 -0.49 3.54 -1.14
N PHE A 109 -1.17 4.26 -0.26
CA PHE A 109 -2.45 4.87 -0.60
C PHE A 109 -2.31 5.99 -1.63
N MET A 110 -1.48 7.00 -1.37
CA MET A 110 -1.42 8.18 -2.23
C MET A 110 -0.83 7.91 -3.61
N ILE A 111 0.26 7.14 -3.67
CA ILE A 111 0.99 6.91 -4.91
C ILE A 111 0.54 5.60 -5.55
N ASN A 112 0.68 4.48 -4.84
CA ASN A 112 0.46 3.17 -5.47
C ASN A 112 -1.01 2.94 -5.80
N LEU A 113 -1.95 3.37 -4.94
CA LEU A 113 -3.39 3.20 -5.14
C LEU A 113 -4.08 4.42 -5.78
N GLY A 114 -3.33 5.50 -6.03
CA GLY A 114 -3.79 6.66 -6.81
C GLY A 114 -4.58 7.72 -6.03
N PHE A 115 -4.46 7.78 -4.70
CA PHE A 115 -5.23 8.74 -3.91
C PHE A 115 -4.69 10.17 -3.93
N LYS A 116 -3.44 10.38 -4.38
CA LYS A 116 -2.79 11.70 -4.42
C LYS A 116 -3.55 12.73 -5.25
N ASP A 117 -4.18 12.30 -6.34
CA ASP A 117 -4.82 13.20 -7.30
C ASP A 117 -6.31 13.45 -6.98
N ILE A 118 -6.80 13.00 -5.82
CA ILE A 118 -8.19 13.20 -5.41
C ILE A 118 -8.37 14.62 -4.86
N PRO A 119 -9.26 15.44 -5.44
CA PRO A 119 -9.56 16.77 -4.93
C PRO A 119 -10.20 16.74 -3.54
N GLN A 120 -9.84 17.71 -2.69
CA GLN A 120 -10.46 17.92 -1.38
C GLN A 120 -11.53 19.03 -1.43
N PRO A 121 -12.70 18.85 -0.80
CA PRO A 121 -13.14 17.65 -0.07
C PRO A 121 -13.43 16.48 -1.00
N VAL A 122 -13.14 15.26 -0.56
CA VAL A 122 -13.37 14.06 -1.39
C VAL A 122 -14.85 13.85 -1.64
N THR A 123 -15.29 14.10 -2.87
CA THR A 123 -16.66 13.78 -3.34
C THR A 123 -16.72 12.49 -4.13
N SER A 124 -15.59 12.04 -4.67
CA SER A 124 -15.43 10.80 -5.43
C SER A 124 -13.95 10.46 -5.56
N TYR A 125 -13.61 9.17 -5.61
CA TYR A 125 -12.27 8.68 -5.86
C TYR A 125 -12.29 7.63 -6.97
N THR A 126 -11.22 7.55 -7.76
CA THR A 126 -11.04 6.52 -8.77
C THR A 126 -9.91 5.60 -8.32
N LEU A 127 -10.24 4.33 -8.08
CA LEU A 127 -9.26 3.31 -7.75
C LEU A 127 -8.54 2.86 -9.03
N ASN A 128 -7.22 2.76 -8.98
CA ASN A 128 -6.44 2.20 -10.08
C ASN A 128 -6.39 0.65 -10.00
N GLU A 129 -5.75 0.03 -10.98
CA GLU A 129 -5.63 -1.43 -11.07
C GLU A 129 -4.90 -2.06 -9.87
N ASN A 130 -3.96 -1.32 -9.26
CA ASN A 130 -3.20 -1.79 -8.10
C ASN A 130 -4.09 -2.01 -6.87
N TYR A 131 -5.21 -1.31 -6.75
CA TYR A 131 -6.16 -1.53 -5.64
C TYR A 131 -6.66 -2.97 -5.61
N TYR A 132 -6.87 -3.58 -6.78
CA TYR A 132 -7.41 -4.93 -6.89
C TYR A 132 -6.38 -6.02 -6.59
N LEU A 133 -5.10 -5.66 -6.39
CA LEU A 133 -4.08 -6.56 -5.85
C LEU A 133 -4.29 -6.83 -4.35
N PHE A 134 -5.03 -5.96 -3.66
CA PHE A 134 -5.29 -6.07 -2.24
C PHE A 134 -6.72 -6.50 -1.94
N GLN A 135 -6.88 -7.12 -0.78
CA GLN A 135 -8.13 -7.54 -0.18
C GLN A 135 -8.29 -6.86 1.16
N ASN A 136 -9.55 -6.71 1.61
CA ASN A 136 -9.89 -6.11 2.90
C ASN A 136 -9.35 -4.69 3.15
N ILE A 137 -8.99 -3.96 2.09
CA ILE A 137 -8.75 -2.52 2.18
C ILE A 137 -10.07 -1.83 2.57
N LYS A 138 -9.98 -0.92 3.55
CA LYS A 138 -11.06 -0.11 4.08
C LYS A 138 -10.57 1.33 4.09
N LEU A 139 -11.20 2.16 3.28
CA LEU A 139 -10.76 3.54 3.06
C LEU A 139 -11.16 4.49 4.19
N THR A 140 -12.06 4.09 5.09
CA THR A 140 -12.60 4.96 6.15
C THR A 140 -12.24 4.44 7.54
N VAL A 141 -11.15 3.68 7.66
CA VAL A 141 -10.66 3.16 8.94
C VAL A 141 -9.19 3.49 9.12
N GLN A 142 -8.71 3.23 10.33
CA GLN A 142 -7.32 3.37 10.71
C GLN A 142 -6.58 2.04 10.56
N TYR A 143 -5.28 2.11 10.24
CA TYR A 143 -4.39 0.96 10.09
C TYR A 143 -3.26 1.00 11.09
N TRP A 144 -2.96 -0.12 11.77
CA TRP A 144 -1.85 -0.22 12.73
C TRP A 144 -0.50 0.08 12.10
N SER A 145 0.25 0.98 12.71
CA SER A 145 1.66 1.28 12.42
C SER A 145 2.55 0.70 13.51
N GLY A 146 3.78 0.30 13.13
CA GLY A 146 4.83 -0.09 14.08
C GLY A 146 5.53 1.11 14.73
N THR A 147 5.16 2.35 14.37
CA THR A 147 5.73 3.57 14.95
C THR A 147 4.74 4.20 15.92
N LEU A 148 5.12 4.33 17.21
CA LEU A 148 4.34 5.00 18.24
C LEU A 148 4.10 6.48 17.97
N MET A 149 2.86 6.93 18.16
CA MET A 149 2.51 8.35 18.12
C MET A 149 2.94 9.05 19.41
N ILE A 150 3.72 10.14 19.27
CA ILE A 150 4.12 11.02 20.38
C ILE A 150 3.54 12.41 20.08
N PRO A 151 2.91 13.13 21.04
CA PRO A 151 2.92 12.93 22.50
C PRO A 151 1.66 12.25 23.08
N SER A 152 0.81 11.60 22.29
CA SER A 152 -0.44 11.04 22.81
C SER A 152 -0.18 9.96 23.85
N THR A 153 -0.76 10.13 25.05
CA THR A 153 -0.80 9.17 26.17
C THR A 153 -1.62 7.92 25.87
N ALA A 154 -1.83 7.62 24.59
CA ALA A 154 -2.70 6.57 24.13
C ALA A 154 -1.86 5.77 23.13
N GLU A 155 -1.72 4.48 23.42
CA GLU A 155 -0.93 3.48 22.70
C GLU A 155 -1.49 3.27 21.29
N PHE A 156 -1.42 4.28 20.44
CA PHE A 156 -2.07 4.31 19.15
C PHE A 156 -1.05 4.72 18.09
N GLY A 157 -0.43 3.74 17.43
CA GLY A 157 0.27 3.95 16.17
C GLY A 157 -0.69 3.60 15.04
N TYR A 158 -1.28 4.59 14.37
CA TYR A 158 -2.15 4.34 13.23
C TYR A 158 -1.98 5.32 12.09
N TYR A 159 -2.27 4.87 10.87
CA TYR A 159 -2.39 5.69 9.67
C TYR A 159 -3.86 5.92 9.32
N THR A 160 -4.18 7.11 8.80
CA THR A 160 -5.49 7.47 8.25
C THR A 160 -5.35 7.85 6.78
N THR A 161 -6.33 7.47 5.97
CA THR A 161 -6.38 7.82 4.54
C THR A 161 -6.81 9.27 4.31
N GLY A 162 -7.31 9.97 5.35
CA GLY A 162 -7.91 11.32 5.23
C GLY A 162 -9.31 11.34 4.60
N LEU A 163 -9.93 10.18 4.40
CA LEU A 163 -11.24 10.05 3.72
C LEU A 163 -12.43 9.88 4.69
N GLY A 164 -12.20 10.02 5.99
CA GLY A 164 -13.18 9.77 7.05
C GLY A 164 -13.44 10.97 7.94
#